data_AF-A0A166DH41-F1
#
_entry.id   AF-A0A166DH41-F1
#
_cell.length_a   1.000
_cell.length_b   1.000
_cell.length_c   1.000
_cell.angle_alpha   90.00
_cell.angle_beta   90.00
_cell.angle_gamma   90.00
#
_symmetry.space_group_name_H-M   'P 1'
#
loop_
_entity.id
_entity.type
_entity.pdbx_description
1 polymer ?
#
loop_
_entity_poly.entity_id
_entity_poly.type
_entity_poly.pdbx_seq_one_letter_code
_entity_poly.pdbx_strand_id
1 'polypeptide(L)'
;MAKKGTAEERDLVQKLWKMKFAAMRAPASGSATKHSIPDVIAGNGSIYLGIEVKTTIKDVIYVDSAQIDGLIEFCNIFGAKPYLGIKFKRTKWLFLKPENVERTKSKNYKIKKDYAIEKALELDEVLGIDKQIKF
;
A
#
# COMPACT_ATOMS: atom_id res chain seq x y z
N MET A 1 22.64 3.23 -0.45
CA MET A 1 21.90 1.97 -0.75
C MET A 1 20.61 1.93 0.05
N ALA A 2 19.48 1.71 -0.61
CA ALA A 2 18.08 1.88 -0.16
C ALA A 2 17.62 0.99 1.02
N LYS A 3 18.40 0.89 2.11
CA LYS A 3 18.13 0.00 3.26
C LYS A 3 16.82 0.27 4.00
N LYS A 4 16.23 1.47 3.86
CA LYS A 4 15.06 1.93 4.65
C LYS A 4 13.69 1.62 4.05
N GLY A 5 13.56 1.26 2.78
CA GLY A 5 12.27 0.76 2.24
C GLY A 5 12.14 -0.75 2.48
N THR A 6 13.28 -1.44 2.39
CA THR A 6 13.35 -2.89 2.37
C THR A 6 12.99 -3.57 3.71
N ALA A 7 13.13 -2.87 4.84
CA ALA A 7 12.78 -3.44 6.15
C ALA A 7 11.26 -3.44 6.38
N GLU A 8 10.58 -2.38 5.99
CA GLU A 8 9.14 -2.20 6.16
C GLU A 8 8.35 -3.05 5.17
N GLU A 9 8.80 -3.15 3.92
CA GLU A 9 8.26 -4.12 2.98
C GLU A 9 8.37 -5.56 3.52
N ARG A 10 9.49 -5.92 4.18
CA ARG A 10 9.64 -7.24 4.83
C ARG A 10 8.72 -7.40 6.04
N ASP A 11 8.58 -6.38 6.88
CA ASP A 11 7.64 -6.37 8.01
C ASP A 11 6.20 -6.59 7.53
N LEU A 12 5.78 -5.90 6.46
CA LEU A 12 4.46 -6.06 5.87
C LEU A 12 4.26 -7.48 5.34
N VAL A 13 5.20 -8.01 4.55
CA VAL A 13 5.14 -9.39 4.05
C VAL A 13 5.04 -10.38 5.21
N GLN A 14 5.86 -10.24 6.26
CA GLN A 14 5.80 -11.13 7.41
C GLN A 14 4.45 -11.07 8.12
N LYS A 15 3.88 -9.86 8.29
CA LYS A 15 2.54 -9.68 8.86
C LYS A 15 1.47 -10.38 8.02
N LEU A 16 1.51 -10.24 6.69
CA LEU A 16 0.58 -10.90 5.78
C LEU A 16 0.67 -12.43 5.90
N TRP A 17 1.87 -13.00 5.93
CA TRP A 17 2.08 -14.44 6.15
C TRP A 17 1.50 -14.93 7.48
N LYS A 18 1.67 -14.16 8.57
CA LYS A 18 1.05 -14.48 9.87
C LYS A 18 -0.47 -14.50 9.81
N MET A 19 -1.07 -13.72 8.91
CA MET A 19 -2.52 -13.65 8.69
C MET A 19 -3.00 -14.60 7.58
N LYS A 20 -2.22 -15.64 7.23
CA LYS A 20 -2.55 -16.65 6.21
C LYS A 20 -2.68 -16.11 4.78
N PHE A 21 -2.02 -15.00 4.47
CA PHE A 21 -1.82 -14.55 3.08
C PHE A 21 -0.44 -15.00 2.60
N ALA A 22 -0.39 -15.63 1.43
CA ALA A 22 0.86 -15.77 0.70
C ALA A 22 1.24 -14.38 0.16
N ALA A 23 2.43 -13.89 0.51
CA ALA A 23 2.87 -12.55 0.14
C ALA A 23 4.32 -12.56 -0.33
N MET A 24 4.62 -11.75 -1.34
CA MET A 24 5.97 -11.54 -1.83
C MET A 24 6.22 -10.06 -2.14
N ARG A 25 7.49 -9.69 -2.12
CA ARG A 25 7.97 -8.40 -2.60
C ARG A 25 8.22 -8.50 -4.10
N ALA A 26 7.82 -7.50 -4.87
CA ALA A 26 8.20 -7.44 -6.27
C ALA A 26 9.72 -7.21 -6.42
N PRO A 27 10.38 -7.90 -7.36
CA PRO A 27 11.77 -7.62 -7.68
C PRO A 27 11.85 -6.27 -8.40
N ALA A 28 12.67 -5.35 -7.88
CA ALA A 28 12.94 -4.05 -8.47
C ALA A 28 11.67 -3.29 -8.93
N SER A 29 10.89 -2.77 -7.98
CA SER A 29 9.74 -1.88 -8.23
C SER A 29 10.08 -0.54 -8.92
N GLY A 30 11.22 -0.43 -9.62
CA GLY A 30 11.67 0.75 -10.36
C GLY A 30 12.53 0.46 -11.60
N SER A 31 12.43 1.38 -12.57
CA SER A 31 13.21 1.63 -13.82
C SER A 31 13.55 0.48 -14.79
N ALA A 32 13.33 -0.78 -14.43
CA ALA A 32 13.68 -1.93 -15.28
C ALA A 32 12.49 -2.50 -16.09
N THR A 33 11.26 -2.04 -15.83
CA THR A 33 10.04 -2.56 -16.44
C THR A 33 9.26 -1.45 -17.13
N LYS A 34 8.69 -1.75 -18.32
CA LYS A 34 7.76 -0.85 -19.02
C LYS A 34 6.45 -0.63 -18.25
N HIS A 35 6.14 -1.52 -17.31
CA HIS A 35 4.94 -1.48 -16.48
C HIS A 35 5.34 -1.29 -15.01
N SER A 36 4.63 -0.39 -14.32
CA SER A 36 4.79 -0.23 -12.88
C SER A 36 4.22 -1.45 -12.16
N ILE A 37 4.94 -1.96 -11.18
CA ILE A 37 4.55 -3.12 -10.38
C ILE A 37 4.44 -2.70 -8.91
N PRO A 38 3.50 -3.26 -8.14
CA PRO A 38 3.39 -2.96 -6.72
C PRO A 38 4.63 -3.43 -5.97
N ASP A 39 5.00 -2.75 -4.88
CA ASP A 39 6.09 -3.19 -4.00
C ASP A 39 5.80 -4.56 -3.36
N VAL A 40 4.55 -4.82 -2.99
CA VAL A 40 4.09 -6.08 -2.40
C VAL A 40 2.84 -6.58 -3.11
N ILE A 41 2.84 -7.88 -3.46
CA ILE A 41 1.64 -8.60 -3.89
C ILE A 41 1.31 -9.67 -2.84
N ALA A 42 0.03 -9.82 -2.53
CA ALA A 42 -0.42 -10.81 -1.57
C ALA A 42 -1.77 -11.41 -1.96
N GLY A 43 -2.01 -12.65 -1.55
CA GLY A 43 -3.32 -13.27 -1.67
C GLY A 43 -3.52 -14.51 -0.82
N ASN A 44 -4.77 -14.90 -0.63
CA ASN A 44 -5.15 -16.07 0.17
C ASN A 44 -6.12 -17.02 -0.57
N GLY A 45 -6.25 -16.86 -1.89
CA GLY A 45 -7.18 -17.64 -2.72
C GLY A 45 -8.56 -16.97 -2.93
N SER A 46 -8.89 -15.92 -2.17
CA SER A 46 -10.15 -15.17 -2.33
C SER A 46 -9.94 -13.66 -2.40
N ILE A 47 -9.01 -13.13 -1.61
CA ILE A 47 -8.60 -11.73 -1.61
C ILE A 47 -7.19 -11.65 -2.18
N TYR A 48 -7.00 -10.77 -3.15
CA TYR A 48 -5.72 -10.45 -3.76
C TYR A 48 -5.46 -8.95 -3.62
N LEU A 49 -4.23 -8.58 -3.27
CA LEU A 49 -3.84 -7.22 -2.91
C LEU A 49 -2.55 -6.84 -3.64
N GLY A 50 -2.55 -5.71 -4.32
CA GLY A 50 -1.33 -5.04 -4.79
C GLY A 50 -1.10 -3.80 -3.94
N ILE A 51 0.09 -3.68 -3.37
CA ILE A 51 0.39 -2.66 -2.35
C ILE A 51 1.65 -1.89 -2.75
N GLU A 52 1.52 -0.59 -2.94
CA GLU A 52 2.64 0.36 -2.97
C GLU A 52 3.00 0.75 -1.53
N VAL A 53 4.26 0.61 -1.13
CA VAL A 53 4.70 0.81 0.26
C VAL A 53 5.39 2.15 0.41
N LYS A 54 4.85 3.01 1.28
CA LYS A 54 5.47 4.30 1.64
C LYS A 54 5.67 4.41 3.15
N THR A 55 6.88 4.77 3.55
CA THR A 55 7.24 4.87 4.97
C THR A 55 7.92 6.19 5.25
N THR A 56 7.66 6.78 6.41
CA THR A 56 8.23 8.08 6.77
C THR A 56 8.33 8.26 8.29
N ILE A 57 9.30 9.05 8.72
CA ILE A 57 9.36 9.59 10.09
C ILE A 57 8.58 10.90 10.26
N LYS A 58 8.24 11.56 9.14
CA LYS A 58 7.54 12.85 9.11
C LYS A 58 6.03 12.62 9.14
N ASP A 59 5.24 13.65 9.42
CA ASP A 59 3.78 13.55 9.39
C ASP A 59 3.17 13.75 7.98
N VAL A 60 3.97 13.60 6.93
CA VAL A 60 3.53 13.71 5.53
C VAL A 60 4.24 12.72 4.61
N ILE A 61 3.49 12.18 3.66
CA ILE A 61 3.97 11.36 2.54
C ILE A 61 3.63 12.05 1.22
N TYR A 62 4.57 12.01 0.30
CA TYR A 62 4.37 12.42 -1.09
C TYR A 62 4.44 11.18 -1.98
N VAL A 63 3.49 11.06 -2.90
CA VAL A 63 3.47 9.97 -3.88
C VAL A 63 3.27 10.55 -5.26
N ASP A 64 4.05 10.06 -6.22
CA ASP A 64 3.91 10.43 -7.62
C ASP A 64 2.65 9.79 -8.22
N SER A 65 1.95 10.56 -9.03
CA SER A 65 0.75 10.09 -9.73
C SER A 65 1.01 8.90 -10.63
N ALA A 66 2.14 8.87 -11.34
CA ALA A 66 2.48 7.78 -12.24
C ALA A 66 2.63 6.43 -11.50
N GLN A 67 3.14 6.45 -10.27
CA GLN A 67 3.23 5.24 -9.44
C GLN A 67 1.84 4.70 -9.07
N ILE A 68 0.92 5.59 -8.68
CA ILE A 68 -0.45 5.19 -8.33
C ILE A 68 -1.22 4.72 -9.56
N ASP A 69 -1.10 5.41 -10.68
CA ASP A 69 -1.77 5.04 -11.93
C ASP A 69 -1.27 3.67 -12.41
N GLY A 70 0.03 3.41 -12.32
CA GLY A 70 0.62 2.12 -12.64
C GLY A 70 0.24 0.99 -11.66
N LEU A 71 0.13 1.28 -10.36
CA LEU A 71 -0.41 0.35 -9.38
C LEU A 71 -1.84 -0.07 -9.73
N ILE A 72 -2.69 0.89 -10.07
CA ILE A 72 -4.09 0.65 -10.46
C ILE A 72 -4.14 -0.21 -11.73
N GLU A 73 -3.36 0.14 -12.75
CA GLU A 73 -3.27 -0.61 -14.00
C GLU A 73 -2.87 -2.06 -13.75
N PHE A 74 -1.79 -2.29 -13.00
CA PHE A 74 -1.33 -3.63 -12.63
C PHE A 74 -2.43 -4.41 -11.91
N CYS A 75 -3.05 -3.81 -10.89
CA CYS A 75 -4.05 -4.47 -10.07
C CYS A 75 -5.32 -4.84 -10.88
N ASN A 76 -5.73 -3.98 -11.80
CA ASN A 76 -6.86 -4.24 -12.69
C ASN A 76 -6.60 -5.45 -13.60
N ILE A 77 -5.39 -5.57 -14.15
CA ILE A 77 -5.00 -6.71 -15.00
C ILE A 77 -4.85 -7.98 -14.17
N PHE A 78 -4.23 -7.87 -12.99
CA PHE A 78 -3.92 -9.02 -12.12
C PHE A 78 -5.16 -9.56 -11.39
N GLY A 79 -6.22 -8.75 -11.23
CA GLY A 79 -7.38 -9.11 -10.41
C GLY A 79 -7.14 -8.90 -8.91
N ALA A 80 -6.31 -7.92 -8.55
CA ALA A 80 -6.04 -7.54 -7.17
C ALA A 80 -6.66 -6.18 -6.81
N LYS A 81 -6.84 -5.92 -5.52
CA LYS A 81 -7.23 -4.61 -5.01
C LYS A 81 -5.99 -3.74 -4.79
N PRO A 82 -5.93 -2.53 -5.36
CA PRO A 82 -4.80 -1.64 -5.16
C PRO A 82 -4.90 -0.91 -3.82
N TYR A 83 -3.79 -0.87 -3.08
CA TYR A 83 -3.67 -0.11 -1.84
C TYR A 83 -2.34 0.63 -1.77
N LEU A 84 -2.39 1.83 -1.18
CA LEU A 84 -1.22 2.53 -0.71
C LEU A 84 -0.99 2.16 0.76
N GLY A 85 -0.01 1.30 1.00
CA GLY A 85 0.41 0.85 2.34
C GLY A 85 1.35 1.87 2.97
N ILE A 86 0.86 2.55 4.00
CA ILE A 86 1.55 3.64 4.67
C ILE A 86 1.98 3.22 6.07
N LYS A 87 3.22 3.50 6.41
CA LYS A 87 3.71 3.41 7.79
C LYS A 87 4.43 4.69 8.21
N PHE A 88 3.75 5.47 9.04
CA PHE A 88 4.41 6.48 9.86
C PHE A 88 5.22 5.74 10.94
N LYS A 89 6.48 6.11 11.18
CA LYS A 89 7.31 5.38 12.14
C LYS A 89 6.64 5.34 13.51
N ARG A 90 6.72 4.17 14.16
CA ARG A 90 6.09 3.85 15.46
C ARG A 90 4.56 3.84 15.44
N THR A 91 3.92 3.79 14.27
CA THR A 91 2.47 3.54 14.16
C THR A 91 2.19 2.18 13.53
N LYS A 92 0.91 1.79 13.56
CA LYS A 92 0.37 0.68 12.77
C LYS A 92 0.46 0.98 11.26
N TRP A 93 0.29 -0.09 10.48
CA TRP A 93 0.09 0.02 9.03
C TRP A 93 -1.28 0.62 8.75
N LEU A 94 -1.33 1.53 7.80
CA LEU A 94 -2.53 2.19 7.32
C LEU A 94 -2.62 1.99 5.81
N PHE A 95 -3.80 1.69 5.31
CA PHE A 95 -4.01 1.38 3.90
C PHE A 95 -5.06 2.31 3.30
N LEU A 96 -4.63 3.13 2.35
CA LEU A 96 -5.55 3.98 1.58
C LEU A 96 -5.81 3.34 0.23
N LYS A 97 -7.08 3.34 -0.18
CA LYS A 97 -7.40 3.04 -1.59
C LYS A 97 -7.02 4.25 -2.45
N PRO A 98 -6.45 4.06 -3.64
CA PRO A 98 -6.09 5.15 -4.54
C PRO A 98 -7.23 6.13 -4.82
N GLU A 99 -8.46 5.62 -4.96
CA GLU A 99 -9.68 6.43 -5.20
C GLU A 99 -10.00 7.41 -4.06
N ASN A 100 -9.54 7.12 -2.85
CA ASN A 100 -9.79 7.93 -1.66
C ASN A 100 -8.63 8.88 -1.34
N VAL A 101 -7.65 9.06 -2.24
CA VAL A 101 -6.53 9.97 -2.00
C VAL A 101 -6.69 11.22 -2.87
N GLU A 102 -6.79 12.39 -2.25
CA GLU A 102 -6.88 13.64 -2.97
C GLU A 102 -5.57 13.99 -3.70
N ARG A 103 -5.68 14.33 -4.99
CA ARG A 103 -4.56 14.87 -5.78
C ARG A 103 -4.34 16.34 -5.42
N THR A 104 -3.08 16.71 -5.31
CA THR A 104 -2.66 18.11 -5.19
C THR A 104 -2.78 18.85 -6.54
N LYS A 105 -2.62 20.18 -6.53
CA LYS A 105 -2.62 21.02 -7.74
C LYS A 105 -1.59 20.58 -8.80
N SER A 106 -0.47 20.00 -8.38
CA SER A 106 0.56 19.44 -9.27
C SER A 106 0.27 18.00 -9.71
N LYS A 107 -0.96 17.51 -9.51
CA LYS A 107 -1.45 16.15 -9.80
C LYS A 107 -0.81 15.01 -8.98
N ASN A 108 0.22 15.29 -8.19
CA ASN A 108 0.80 14.35 -7.23
C ASN A 108 -0.04 14.23 -5.95
N TYR A 109 0.21 13.21 -5.14
CA TYR A 109 -0.51 12.99 -3.89
C TYR A 109 0.29 13.51 -2.69
N LYS A 110 -0.42 14.14 -1.75
CA LYS A 110 0.14 14.59 -0.46
C LYS A 110 -0.76 14.09 0.66
N ILE A 111 -0.25 13.15 1.44
CA ILE A 111 -1.01 12.48 2.49
C ILE A 111 -0.47 12.91 3.83
N LYS A 112 -1.29 13.65 4.58
CA LYS A 112 -1.00 14.01 5.96
C LYS A 112 -1.31 12.83 6.89
N LYS A 113 -0.56 12.71 7.97
CA LYS A 113 -0.73 11.65 8.96
C LYS A 113 -2.12 11.63 9.57
N ASP A 114 -2.64 12.77 10.01
CA ASP A 114 -3.95 12.83 10.66
C ASP A 114 -5.07 12.37 9.72
N TYR A 115 -4.99 12.81 8.46
CA TYR A 115 -5.89 12.35 7.40
C TYR A 115 -5.80 10.83 7.19
N ALA A 116 -4.59 10.27 7.13
CA ALA A 116 -4.41 8.84 6.99
C ALA A 116 -4.94 8.06 8.20
N ILE A 117 -4.76 8.57 9.43
CA ILE A 117 -5.29 7.93 10.64
C ILE A 117 -6.82 7.91 10.63
N GLU A 118 -7.46 8.97 10.11
CA GLU A 118 -8.92 9.08 10.06
C GLU A 118 -9.56 8.26 8.93
N LYS A 119 -8.93 8.22 7.76
CA LYS A 119 -9.56 7.69 6.53
C LYS A 119 -9.02 6.34 6.07
N ALA A 120 -7.84 5.93 6.51
CA ALA A 120 -7.24 4.68 6.06
C ALA A 120 -7.81 3.48 6.80
N LEU A 121 -7.73 2.33 6.13
CA LEU A 121 -8.06 1.04 6.71
C LEU A 121 -6.86 0.49 7.48
N GLU A 122 -7.14 -0.31 8.49
CA GLU A 122 -6.16 -1.15 9.16
C GLU A 122 -5.93 -2.46 8.38
N LEU A 123 -4.88 -3.20 8.77
CA LEU A 123 -4.54 -4.45 8.08
C LEU A 123 -5.72 -5.42 8.09
N ASP A 124 -6.35 -5.65 9.25
CA ASP A 124 -7.41 -6.64 9.40
C ASP A 124 -8.66 -6.30 8.58
N GLU A 125 -8.95 -5.01 8.38
CA GLU A 125 -10.03 -4.55 7.50
C GLU A 125 -9.73 -4.82 6.02
N VAL A 126 -8.49 -4.59 5.57
CA VAL A 126 -8.06 -4.89 4.20
C VAL A 126 -8.06 -6.40 3.93
N LEU A 127 -7.72 -7.19 4.93
CA LEU A 127 -7.72 -8.65 4.86
C LEU A 127 -9.13 -9.25 5.00
N GLY A 128 -10.15 -8.43 5.28
CA GLY A 128 -11.53 -8.87 5.46
C GLY A 128 -11.77 -9.72 6.72
N ILE A 129 -10.87 -9.61 7.70
CA ILE A 129 -10.94 -10.32 8.99
C ILE A 129 -11.90 -9.59 9.92
N ASP A 130 -11.88 -8.26 9.89
CA ASP A 130 -12.86 -7.42 10.56
C ASP A 130 -13.75 -6.72 9.52
N LYS A 131 -15.04 -7.05 9.51
CA LYS A 131 -16.05 -6.16 8.96
C LYS A 131 -16.51 -5.25 10.10
N GLN A 132 -16.07 -3.99 10.11
CA GLN A 132 -16.76 -2.99 10.93
C GLN A 132 -18.24 -2.97 10.53
N ILE A 133 -19.10 -3.40 11.45
CA ILE A 133 -20.51 -3.02 11.43
C ILE A 133 -20.51 -1.54 11.84
N LYS A 134 -20.51 -0.64 10.86
CA LYS A 134 -20.77 0.78 11.12
C LYS A 134 -22.26 0.89 11.46
N PHE A 135 -22.55 1.20 12.73
CA PHE A 135 -23.88 1.63 13.17
C PHE A 135 -24.18 3.03 12.64
#